data_AF-A0A531LJD4-F1
#
_entry.id   AF-A0A531LJD4-F1
#
_cell.length_a   1.000
_cell.length_b   1.000
_cell.length_c   1.000
_cell.angle_alpha   90.00
_cell.angle_beta   90.00
_cell.angle_gamma   90.00
#
_symmetry.space_group_name_H-M   'P 1'
#
loop_
_entity.id
_entity.type
_entity.pdbx_description
1 polymer ?
#
loop_
_entity_poly.entity_id
_entity_poly.type
_entity_poly.pdbx_seq_one_letter_code
_entity_poly.pdbx_strand_id
1 'polypeptide(L)' 'LEAMIADGRFREDLYHRLAVVPVMVPGLAERREDIPYLVDNFMKQIARQAGIRPRRIGDDALAVLQAHNWPGNVR' A
#
# COMPACT_ATOMS: atom_id res chain seq x y z
N LEU A 1 7.15 18.41 1.24
CA LEU A 1 6.23 19.57 1.05
C LEU A 1 6.93 20.88 1.36
N GLU A 2 7.69 20.95 2.47
CA GLU A 2 8.49 22.13 2.84
C GLU A 2 9.39 22.67 1.72
N ALA A 3 10.15 21.81 1.02
CA ALA A 3 10.95 22.23 -0.13
C ALA A 3 10.10 22.83 -1.28
N MET A 4 8.90 22.31 -1.52
CA MET A 4 7.99 22.86 -2.54
C MET A 4 7.36 24.19 -2.11
N ILE A 5 7.22 24.42 -0.80
CA ILE A 5 6.80 25.72 -0.25
C ILE A 5 7.91 26.75 -0.46
N ALA A 6 9.16 26.38 -0.15
CA ALA A 6 10.33 27.22 -0.37
C ALA A 6 10.52 27.59 -1.86
N ASP A 7 10.25 26.65 -2.77
CA ASP A 7 10.29 26.87 -4.22
C ASP A 7 9.06 27.62 -4.79
N GLY A 8 8.12 28.07 -3.94
CA GLY A 8 6.90 28.77 -4.35
C GLY A 8 5.89 27.89 -5.11
N ARG A 9 6.13 26.58 -5.21
CA ARG A 9 5.27 25.60 -5.90
C ARG A 9 4.13 25.09 -5.02
N PHE A 10 4.16 25.38 -3.73
CA PHE A 10 3.13 25.01 -2.78
C PHE A 10 2.81 26.17 -1.84
N ARG A 11 1.52 26.46 -1.66
CA ARG A 11 1.07 27.54 -0.79
C ARG A 11 1.19 27.14 0.68
N GLU A 12 1.91 27.94 1.45
CA GLU A 12 2.13 27.74 2.88
C GLU A 12 0.82 27.75 3.68
N ASP A 13 -0.07 28.70 3.39
CA ASP A 13 -1.36 28.81 4.07
C ASP A 13 -2.28 27.60 3.83
N LEU A 14 -2.19 27.00 2.64
CA LEU A 14 -2.87 25.75 2.31
C LEU A 14 -2.25 24.56 3.06
N TYR A 15 -0.93 24.51 3.18
CA TYR A 15 -0.24 23.46 3.94
C TYR A 15 -0.71 23.43 5.38
N HIS A 16 -0.75 24.58 6.06
CA HIS A 16 -1.21 24.65 7.46
C HIS A 16 -2.68 24.28 7.66
N ARG A 17 -3.53 24.48 6.65
CA ARG A 17 -4.95 24.05 6.70
C ARG A 17 -5.13 22.55 6.48
N LEU A 18 -4.27 21.92 5.69
CA LEU A 18 -4.34 20.49 5.38
C LEU A 18 -3.61 19.63 6.43
N ALA A 19 -2.52 20.15 7.00
CA ALA A 19 -1.65 19.41 7.90
C ALA A 19 -2.10 19.42 9.38
N VAL A 20 -3.39 19.70 9.66
CA VAL A 20 -3.91 19.77 11.04
C VAL A 20 -3.81 18.44 11.76
N VAL A 21 -4.11 17.33 11.06
CA VAL A 21 -3.92 15.96 11.56
C VAL A 21 -3.31 15.11 10.44
N PRO A 22 -1.98 15.02 10.38
CA PRO A 22 -1.33 14.21 9.36
C PRO A 22 -1.57 12.72 9.63
N VAL A 23 -2.14 12.01 8.65
CA VAL A 23 -2.24 10.55 8.68
C VAL A 23 -1.06 9.99 7.90
N MET A 24 -0.12 9.38 8.62
CA MET A 24 1.02 8.69 8.03
C MET A 24 0.58 7.30 7.62
N VAL A 25 0.69 6.99 6.32
CA VAL A 25 0.44 5.64 5.79
C VAL A 25 1.79 4.96 5.59
N PRO A 26 2.20 4.04 6.49
CA PRO A 26 3.45 3.31 6.30
C PRO A 26 3.38 2.45 5.04
N GLY A 27 4.51 2.35 4.35
CA GLY A 27 4.64 1.53 3.13
C GLY A 27 4.42 0.05 3.44
N LEU A 28 4.07 -0.74 2.44
CA LEU A 28 3.73 -2.16 2.62
C LEU A 28 4.88 -2.98 3.23
N ALA A 29 6.14 -2.60 2.95
CA ALA A 29 7.31 -3.25 3.54
C ALA A 29 7.46 -3.02 5.06
N GLU A 30 6.83 -1.98 5.62
CA GLU A 30 6.80 -1.69 7.06
C GLU A 30 5.67 -2.43 7.77
N ARG A 31 4.75 -3.07 7.03
CA ARG A 31 3.55 -3.77 7.51
C ARG A 31 3.41 -5.14 6.83
N ARG A 32 4.48 -5.93 6.84
CA ARG A 32 4.56 -7.22 6.11
C ARG A 32 3.50 -8.22 6.58
N GLU A 33 3.08 -8.12 7.82
CA GLU A 33 1.98 -8.89 8.43
C GLU A 33 0.63 -8.70 7.73
N ASP A 34 0.43 -7.59 7.00
CA ASP A 34 -0.80 -7.33 6.23
C ASP A 34 -0.82 -8.11 4.90
N ILE A 35 0.34 -8.56 4.40
CA ILE A 35 0.48 -9.19 3.08
C ILE A 35 -0.39 -10.46 2.91
N PRO A 36 -0.45 -11.40 3.87
CA PRO A 36 -1.34 -12.57 3.75
C PRO A 36 -2.81 -12.19 3.56
N TYR A 37 -3.30 -11.18 4.28
CA TYR A 37 -4.68 -10.72 4.18
C TYR A 37 -4.96 -10.05 2.83
N LEU A 38 -4.01 -9.23 2.35
CA LEU A 38 -4.10 -8.60 1.03
C LEU A 38 -4.12 -9.64 -0.09
N VAL A 39 -3.22 -10.64 -0.03
CA VAL A 39 -3.16 -11.73 -0.99
C VAL A 39 -4.47 -12.51 -1.03
N ASP A 40 -5.02 -12.89 0.11
CA ASP A 40 -6.31 -13.59 0.18
C ASP A 40 -7.45 -12.75 -0.42
N ASN A 41 -7.49 -11.46 -0.12
CA ASN A 41 -8.48 -10.54 -0.69
C ASN A 41 -8.36 -10.43 -2.22
N PHE A 42 -7.14 -10.29 -2.76
CA PHE A 42 -6.92 -10.22 -4.21
C PHE A 42 -7.25 -11.54 -4.90
N MET A 43 -6.88 -12.68 -4.31
CA MET A 43 -7.23 -13.98 -4.87
C MET A 43 -8.74 -14.18 -4.95
N LYS A 44 -9.49 -13.74 -3.93
CA LYS A 44 -10.96 -13.74 -3.96
C LYS A 44 -11.52 -12.79 -5.01
N GLN A 45 -10.98 -11.58 -5.10
CA GLN A 45 -11.42 -10.57 -6.06
C GLN A 45 -11.20 -11.04 -7.52
N ILE A 46 -10.00 -11.55 -7.82
CA ILE A 46 -9.63 -12.06 -9.14
C ILE A 46 -10.49 -13.27 -9.50
N ALA A 47 -10.67 -14.22 -8.57
CA ALA A 47 -11.51 -15.39 -8.78
C ALA A 47 -12.96 -15.01 -9.11
N ARG A 48 -13.52 -14.04 -8.37
CA ARG A 48 -14.86 -13.50 -8.62
C ARG A 48 -14.96 -12.84 -10.00
N GLN A 49 -13.98 -12.03 -10.39
CA GLN A 49 -13.97 -11.34 -11.68
C GLN A 49 -13.81 -12.31 -12.86
N ALA A 50 -12.99 -13.35 -12.69
CA ALA A 50 -12.75 -14.36 -13.72
C ALA A 50 -13.79 -15.50 -13.73
N GLY A 51 -14.72 -15.55 -12.76
CA GLY A 51 -15.71 -16.62 -12.65
C GLY A 51 -15.12 -17.99 -12.29
N ILE A 52 -13.95 -18.02 -11.65
CA ILE A 52 -13.24 -19.24 -11.26
C ILE A 52 -13.24 -19.41 -9.73
N ARG A 53 -12.85 -20.60 -9.25
CA ARG A 53 -12.65 -20.82 -7.81
C ARG A 53 -11.35 -20.13 -7.34
N PRO A 54 -11.34 -19.49 -6.16
CA PRO A 54 -10.13 -18.95 -5.57
C PRO A 54 -9.09 -20.05 -5.36
N ARG A 55 -7.85 -19.78 -5.77
CA ARG A 55 -6.70 -20.64 -5.47
C ARG A 55 -6.02 -20.15 -4.21
N ARG A 56 -5.46 -21.07 -3.43
CA ARG A 56 -4.58 -20.74 -2.32
C ARG A 56 -3.15 -20.57 -2.84
N ILE A 57 -2.47 -19.55 -2.31
CA ILE A 57 -1.03 -19.38 -2.47
C ILE A 57 -0.35 -20.30 -1.45
N GLY A 58 0.72 -20.98 -1.87
CA GLY A 58 1.52 -21.83 -0.99
C GLY A 58 2.29 -21.00 0.04
N ASP A 59 2.61 -21.61 1.18
CA ASP A 59 3.31 -20.92 2.28
C ASP A 59 4.71 -20.44 1.88
N ASP A 60 5.36 -21.16 0.96
CA ASP A 60 6.64 -20.81 0.35
C ASP A 60 6.55 -19.53 -0.50
N ALA A 61 5.56 -19.46 -1.39
CA ALA A 61 5.29 -18.27 -2.19
C ALA A 61 4.88 -17.09 -1.29
N LEU A 62 4.11 -17.34 -0.23
CA LEU A 62 3.71 -16.31 0.72
C LEU A 62 4.92 -15.76 1.51
N ALA A 63 5.88 -16.61 1.86
CA ALA A 63 7.12 -16.17 2.51
C ALA A 63 7.95 -15.26 1.58
N VAL A 64 8.04 -15.59 0.29
CA VAL A 64 8.71 -14.73 -0.71
C VAL A 64 8.01 -13.38 -0.84
N LEU A 65 6.67 -13.37 -0.89
CA LEU A 65 5.89 -12.13 -0.95
C LEU A 65 6.11 -11.26 0.29
N GLN A 66 6.23 -11.85 1.48
CA GLN A 66 6.53 -11.11 2.72
C GLN A 66 7.96 -10.56 2.76
N ALA A 67 8.94 -11.26 2.18
CA ALA A 67 10.33 -10.83 2.15
C ALA A 67 10.60 -9.69 1.14
N HIS A 68 9.70 -9.46 0.19
CA HIS A 68 9.86 -8.44 -0.84
C HIS A 68 9.72 -7.01 -0.29
N ASN A 69 10.36 -6.02 -0.95
CA ASN A 69 10.41 -4.63 -0.50
C ASN A 69 9.27 -3.74 -1.02
N TRP A 70 8.43 -4.26 -1.91
CA TRP A 70 7.21 -3.59 -2.42
C TRP A 70 7.39 -2.09 -2.74
N PRO A 71 8.30 -1.69 -3.64
CA PRO A 71 8.50 -0.28 -3.99
C PRO A 71 7.24 0.38 -4.61
N GLY A 72 6.36 -0.43 -5.21
CA GLY A 72 5.05 -0.02 -5.72
C GLY A 72 3.90 -0.16 -4.71
N ASN A 73 4.17 -0.59 -3.48
CA ASN A 73 3.17 -0.98 -2.48
C ASN A 73 2.14 -1.96 -3.07
N VAL A 74 0.85 -1.59 -3.05
CA VAL A 74 -0.30 -2.43 -3.38
C VAL A 74 -0.71 -2.31 -4.86
N ARG A 75 0.04 -1.56 -5.68
CA ARG A 75 -0.33 -1.26 -7.07
C ARG A 75 -0.34 -2.48 -8.00
#